data_AF-A0A2X3E9G7-F1
#
_entry.id   AF-A0A2X3E9G7-F1
#
_cell.length_a   1.000
_cell.length_b   1.000
_cell.length_c   1.000
_cell.angle_alpha   90.00
_cell.angle_beta   90.00
_cell.angle_gamma   90.00
#
_symmetry.space_group_name_H-M   'P 1'
#
loop_
_entity.id
_entity.type
_entity.pdbx_description
1 polymer ?
#
loop_
_entity_poly.entity_id
_entity_poly.type
_entity_poly.pdbx_seq_one_letter_code
_entity_poly.pdbx_strand_id
1 'polypeptide(L)'
;MIKKTVVAIGLVFSLSFLVGCGNKSLVEQGKVAIKQGNYEEATAIFKAASEEDSKDKEEAESLYDLTYNYVISNKAYNEFKLDVALDSLKKVEENKNKELMKEDITSLKEEISKDKSVLDDFYSSMEKVNDLENEGKISEARDLLNKSLKNISYLGENVKELISSGNSKLKNLDEKLDKKEIVKEDNSKEEKTDSSENNKELANKALETVKSFGVVKKDQYLELKSDEVYDLGDGSYGFIVNKYYYPEGKPEPAFICQYLVDKESWKVKEVKEGIIKELN
;
A
#
# COMPACT_ATOMS: atom_id res chain seq x y z
N MET A 1 13.64 -3.60 9.05
CA MET A 1 13.49 -5.07 9.20
C MET A 1 13.86 -5.43 10.63
N ILE A 2 12.90 -5.36 11.55
CA ILE A 2 13.08 -5.79 12.93
C ILE A 2 12.70 -7.28 12.94
N LYS A 3 13.61 -8.13 13.43
CA LYS A 3 13.38 -9.58 13.50
C LYS A 3 12.16 -9.85 14.38
N LYS A 4 11.09 -10.41 13.81
CA LYS A 4 9.96 -10.95 14.56
C LYS A 4 10.45 -12.19 15.32
N THR A 5 10.89 -12.00 16.55
CA THR A 5 11.15 -13.11 17.46
C THR A 5 9.79 -13.62 17.93
N VAL A 6 9.36 -14.75 17.39
CA VAL A 6 8.22 -15.50 17.93
C VAL A 6 8.65 -16.04 19.29
N VAL A 7 8.30 -15.33 20.36
CA VAL A 7 8.51 -15.83 21.71
C VAL A 7 7.34 -16.76 22.04
N ALA A 8 7.53 -18.05 21.82
CA ALA A 8 6.66 -19.07 22.38
C ALA A 8 6.93 -19.17 23.89
N ILE A 9 6.09 -18.53 24.70
CA ILE A 9 6.20 -18.60 26.17
C ILE A 9 5.33 -19.77 26.65
N GLY A 10 6.01 -20.90 26.88
CA GLY A 10 5.50 -21.91 27.82
C GLY A 10 5.47 -21.29 29.21
N LEU A 11 4.27 -21.19 29.78
CA LEU A 11 4.00 -20.77 31.15
C LEU A 11 4.63 -21.77 32.13
N VAL A 12 5.88 -21.54 32.51
CA VAL A 12 6.49 -22.15 33.69
C VAL A 12 6.69 -21.03 34.71
N PHE A 13 5.68 -20.84 35.56
CA PHE A 13 5.83 -20.06 36.79
C PHE A 13 6.73 -20.84 37.75
N SER A 14 8.05 -20.78 37.55
CA SER A 14 8.98 -21.07 38.63
C SER A 14 9.04 -19.85 39.54
N LEU A 15 8.10 -19.77 40.48
CA LEU A 15 8.22 -18.95 41.68
C LEU A 15 9.39 -19.50 42.52
N SER A 16 10.61 -19.29 42.03
CA SER A 16 11.84 -19.57 42.75
C SER A 16 12.09 -18.41 43.70
N PHE A 17 11.20 -18.26 44.67
CA PHE A 17 11.42 -17.32 45.76
C PHE A 17 12.69 -17.73 46.52
N LEU A 18 13.55 -16.73 46.75
CA LEU A 18 14.39 -16.57 47.94
C LEU A 18 15.63 -17.47 48.06
N VAL A 19 16.73 -17.12 47.38
CA VAL A 19 18.01 -16.92 48.10
C VAL A 19 18.93 -15.99 47.30
N GLY A 20 19.22 -14.80 47.82
CA GLY A 20 20.44 -14.07 47.46
C GLY A 20 20.30 -12.70 46.78
N CYS A 21 19.65 -11.73 47.43
CA CYS A 21 20.10 -10.32 47.51
C CYS A 21 19.14 -9.54 48.44
N GLY A 22 19.67 -9.00 49.54
CA GLY A 22 19.08 -8.10 50.56
C GLY A 22 17.57 -7.81 50.53
N ASN A 23 16.90 -8.06 51.65
CA ASN A 23 15.48 -7.85 51.98
C ASN A 23 14.85 -6.54 51.43
N LYS A 24 14.53 -6.47 50.13
CA LYS A 24 13.80 -5.37 49.49
C LYS A 24 12.31 -5.68 49.49
N SER A 25 11.47 -4.68 49.78
CA SER A 25 10.01 -4.81 49.72
C SER A 25 9.57 -5.27 48.32
N LEU A 26 8.42 -5.93 48.23
CA LEU A 26 7.86 -6.37 46.94
C LEU A 26 7.70 -5.21 45.96
N VAL A 27 7.33 -4.01 46.45
CA VAL A 27 7.26 -2.80 45.62
C VAL A 27 8.59 -2.47 44.94
N GLU A 28 9.72 -2.56 45.65
CA GLU A 28 11.03 -2.30 45.06
C GLU A 28 11.46 -3.41 44.09
N GLN A 29 11.05 -4.66 44.34
CA GLN A 29 11.26 -5.77 43.38
C GLN A 29 10.47 -5.53 42.08
N GLY A 30 9.22 -5.10 42.18
CA GLY A 30 8.39 -4.76 41.02
C GLY A 30 8.95 -3.59 40.21
N LYS A 31 9.48 -2.55 40.87
CA LYS A 31 10.17 -1.44 40.19
C LYS A 31 11.45 -1.88 39.47
N VAL A 32 12.17 -2.85 40.02
CA VAL A 32 13.32 -3.47 39.33
C VAL A 32 12.85 -4.22 38.09
N ALA A 33 11.77 -4.98 38.18
CA ALA A 33 11.19 -5.69 37.02
C ALA A 33 10.72 -4.71 35.92
N ILE A 34 10.12 -3.56 36.26
CA ILE A 34 9.82 -2.48 35.30
C ILE A 34 11.09 -2.03 34.56
N LYS A 35 12.17 -1.72 35.29
CA LYS A 35 13.43 -1.27 34.71
C LYS A 35 14.09 -2.32 33.80
N GLN A 36 13.73 -3.59 33.97
CA GLN A 36 14.19 -4.71 33.14
C GLN A 36 13.25 -4.98 31.96
N GLY A 37 12.12 -4.28 31.84
CA GLY A 37 11.11 -4.51 30.81
C GLY A 37 10.22 -5.74 31.06
N ASN A 38 10.28 -6.33 32.26
CA ASN A 38 9.49 -7.52 32.62
C ASN A 38 8.13 -7.11 33.21
N TYR A 39 7.24 -6.55 32.40
CA TYR A 39 5.99 -5.95 32.89
C TYR A 39 4.98 -6.96 33.44
N GLU A 40 4.93 -8.19 32.91
CA GLU A 40 4.08 -9.26 33.43
C GLU A 40 4.55 -9.71 34.82
N GLU A 41 5.88 -9.82 35.01
CA GLU A 41 6.48 -10.12 36.31
C GLU A 41 6.22 -8.99 37.31
N ALA A 42 6.44 -7.73 36.89
CA ALA A 42 6.13 -6.56 37.70
C ALA A 42 4.65 -6.54 38.12
N THR A 43 3.74 -6.83 37.19
CA THR A 43 2.29 -6.91 37.46
C THR A 43 1.98 -7.95 38.53
N ALA A 44 2.58 -9.15 38.44
CA ALA A 44 2.37 -10.19 39.43
C ALA A 44 2.93 -9.81 40.82
N ILE A 45 4.12 -9.19 40.86
CA ILE A 45 4.74 -8.73 42.09
C ILE A 45 3.89 -7.63 42.76
N PHE A 46 3.43 -6.63 42.00
CA PHE A 46 2.60 -5.55 42.55
C PHE A 46 1.23 -6.03 43.01
N LYS A 47 0.64 -7.03 42.33
CA LYS A 47 -0.57 -7.69 42.80
C LYS A 47 -0.36 -8.36 44.16
N ALA A 48 0.73 -9.10 44.33
CA ALA A 48 1.04 -9.72 45.62
C ALA A 48 1.26 -8.64 46.70
N ALA A 49 1.97 -7.56 46.36
CA ALA A 49 2.23 -6.46 47.29
C ALA A 49 0.97 -5.68 47.70
N SER A 50 -0.03 -5.55 46.82
CA SER A 50 -1.30 -4.88 47.13
C SER A 50 -2.25 -5.72 48.00
N GLU A 51 -2.06 -7.04 47.98
CA GLU A 51 -2.80 -7.98 48.84
C GLU A 51 -2.23 -8.03 50.27
N GLU A 52 -0.99 -7.58 50.50
CA GLU A 52 -0.39 -7.47 51.83
C GLU A 52 -0.94 -6.27 52.62
N ASP A 53 -1.26 -6.49 53.90
CA ASP A 53 -1.55 -5.40 54.84
C ASP A 53 -0.24 -4.70 55.26
N SER A 54 0.20 -3.77 54.41
CA SER A 54 1.45 -3.03 54.56
C SER A 54 1.26 -1.54 54.33
N LYS A 55 2.21 -0.74 54.84
CA LYS A 55 2.26 0.72 54.59
C LYS A 55 2.39 1.09 53.10
N ASP A 56 2.82 0.14 52.26
CA ASP A 56 3.10 0.37 50.84
C ASP A 56 1.90 -0.04 49.95
N LYS A 57 0.80 -0.52 50.55
CA LYS A 57 -0.37 -1.07 49.84
C LYS A 57 -0.94 -0.12 48.78
N GLU A 58 -1.15 1.15 49.09
CA GLU A 58 -1.72 2.12 48.14
C GLU A 58 -0.78 2.39 46.95
N GLU A 59 0.54 2.37 47.19
CA GLU A 59 1.52 2.46 46.11
C GLU A 59 1.50 1.19 45.25
N ALA A 60 1.44 0.02 45.88
CA ALA A 60 1.35 -1.27 45.20
C ALA A 60 0.10 -1.40 44.34
N GLU A 61 -1.08 -0.98 44.82
CA GLU A 61 -2.33 -0.95 44.05
C GLU A 61 -2.19 -0.07 42.80
N SER A 62 -1.61 1.13 42.96
CA SER A 62 -1.40 2.04 41.84
C SER A 62 -0.38 1.51 40.82
N LEU A 63 0.69 0.84 41.27
CA LEU A 63 1.70 0.23 40.39
C LEU A 63 1.18 -1.04 39.71
N TYR A 64 0.32 -1.80 40.39
CA TYR A 64 -0.42 -2.91 39.80
C TYR A 64 -1.31 -2.39 38.67
N ASP A 65 -2.12 -1.36 38.91
CA ASP A 65 -2.96 -0.76 37.87
C ASP A 65 -2.15 -0.24 36.68
N LEU A 66 -1.00 0.39 36.94
CA LEU A 66 -0.10 0.89 35.90
C LEU A 66 0.38 -0.25 34.99
N THR A 67 0.98 -1.28 35.59
CA THR A 67 1.60 -2.39 34.87
C THR A 67 0.58 -3.31 34.22
N TYR A 68 -0.54 -3.57 34.89
CA TYR A 68 -1.65 -4.35 34.36
C TYR A 68 -2.22 -3.72 33.09
N ASN A 69 -2.56 -2.43 33.11
CA ASN A 69 -3.12 -1.77 31.91
C ASN A 69 -2.08 -1.68 30.78
N TYR A 70 -0.79 -1.53 31.10
CA TYR A 70 0.27 -1.58 30.09
C TYR A 70 0.37 -2.95 29.42
N VAL A 71 0.36 -4.04 30.19
CA VAL A 71 0.36 -5.42 29.67
C VAL A 71 -0.87 -5.68 28.79
N ILE A 72 -2.05 -5.22 29.21
CA ILE A 72 -3.27 -5.34 28.41
C ILE A 72 -3.15 -4.55 27.10
N SER A 73 -2.62 -3.32 27.13
CA SER A 73 -2.38 -2.51 25.93
C SER A 73 -1.44 -3.20 24.95
N ASN A 74 -0.28 -3.66 25.43
CA ASN A 74 0.71 -4.36 24.61
C ASN A 74 0.15 -5.66 24.00
N LYS A 75 -0.59 -6.45 24.79
CA LYS A 75 -1.26 -7.66 24.29
C LYS A 75 -2.31 -7.34 23.22
N ALA A 76 -3.15 -6.33 23.45
CA ALA A 76 -4.15 -5.90 22.49
C ALA A 76 -3.50 -5.42 21.18
N TYR A 77 -2.39 -4.68 21.25
CA TYR A 77 -1.64 -4.26 20.08
C TYR A 77 -1.07 -5.45 19.29
N ASN A 78 -0.49 -6.44 19.98
CA ASN A 78 -0.01 -7.67 19.35
C ASN A 78 -1.13 -8.49 18.68
N GLU A 79 -2.34 -8.43 19.21
CA GLU A 79 -3.55 -9.02 18.62
C GLU A 79 -4.24 -8.10 17.60
N PHE A 80 -3.61 -6.97 17.26
CA PHE A 80 -4.10 -5.92 16.35
C PHE A 80 -5.47 -5.32 16.73
N LYS A 81 -5.81 -5.34 18.01
CA LYS A 81 -7.00 -4.70 18.60
C LYS A 81 -6.65 -3.26 19.00
N LEU A 82 -6.41 -2.41 18.00
CA LEU A 82 -5.84 -1.06 18.18
C LEU A 82 -6.64 -0.16 19.14
N ASP A 83 -7.98 -0.18 19.04
CA ASP A 83 -8.83 0.63 19.93
C ASP A 83 -8.73 0.18 21.39
N VAL A 84 -8.73 -1.14 21.63
CA VAL A 84 -8.56 -1.73 22.98
C VAL A 84 -7.18 -1.38 23.54
N ALA A 85 -6.15 -1.38 22.68
CA ALA A 85 -4.80 -1.01 23.06
C ALA A 85 -4.71 0.45 23.50
N LEU A 86 -5.31 1.38 22.74
CA LEU A 86 -5.37 2.81 23.07
C LEU A 86 -6.17 3.08 24.35
N ASP A 87 -7.35 2.45 24.50
CA ASP A 87 -8.18 2.62 25.70
C ASP A 87 -7.47 2.16 26.97
N SER A 88 -6.73 1.05 26.88
CA SER A 88 -5.93 0.55 27.99
C SER A 88 -4.74 1.46 28.28
N LEU A 89 -4.06 1.96 27.24
CA LEU A 89 -2.92 2.86 27.39
C LEU A 89 -3.31 4.21 27.99
N LYS A 90 -4.50 4.72 27.67
CA LYS A 90 -5.04 5.94 28.29
C LYS A 90 -5.10 5.83 29.82
N LYS A 91 -5.50 4.68 30.36
CA LYS A 91 -5.49 4.43 31.81
C LYS A 91 -4.07 4.44 32.39
N VAL A 92 -3.09 3.97 31.63
CA VAL A 92 -1.66 4.06 32.00
C VAL A 92 -1.22 5.53 32.04
N GLU A 93 -1.62 6.36 31.08
CA GLU A 93 -1.29 7.79 31.02
C GLU A 93 -1.95 8.63 32.12
N GLU A 94 -3.06 8.16 32.67
CA GLU A 94 -3.79 8.79 33.79
C GLU A 94 -3.23 8.37 35.16
N ASN A 95 -2.39 7.32 35.21
CA ASN A 95 -1.83 6.81 36.45
C ASN A 95 -0.77 7.75 37.05
N LYS A 96 -0.80 7.94 38.38
CA LYS A 96 0.14 8.82 39.12
C LYS A 96 1.62 8.40 38.99
N ASN A 97 1.87 7.11 38.75
CA ASN A 97 3.22 6.53 38.66
C ASN A 97 3.75 6.36 37.23
N LYS A 98 3.07 6.92 36.21
CA LYS A 98 3.43 6.75 34.79
C LYS A 98 4.86 7.14 34.43
N GLU A 99 5.48 8.06 35.17
CA GLU A 99 6.85 8.49 34.91
C GLU A 99 7.88 7.35 35.04
N LEU A 100 7.54 6.26 35.75
CA LEU A 100 8.38 5.05 35.82
C LEU A 100 8.52 4.33 34.47
N MET A 101 7.58 4.56 33.54
CA MET A 101 7.47 3.84 32.26
C MET A 101 7.29 4.82 31.08
N LYS A 102 7.66 6.09 31.26
CA LYS A 102 7.31 7.16 30.32
C LYS A 102 7.77 6.91 28.89
N GLU A 103 9.01 6.45 28.73
CA GLU A 103 9.60 6.19 27.42
C GLU A 103 8.84 5.06 26.72
N ASP A 104 8.59 3.96 27.43
CA ASP A 104 7.86 2.80 26.91
C ASP A 104 6.40 3.14 26.55
N ILE A 105 5.72 3.89 27.42
CA ILE A 105 4.35 4.39 27.16
C ILE A 105 4.33 5.25 25.90
N THR A 106 5.30 6.16 25.76
CA THR A 106 5.38 7.06 24.60
C THR A 106 5.61 6.28 23.32
N SER A 107 6.59 5.36 23.33
CA SER A 107 6.91 4.51 22.18
C SER A 107 5.70 3.66 21.76
N LEU A 108 5.06 2.98 22.70
CA LEU A 108 3.90 2.14 22.42
C LEU A 108 2.72 2.97 21.87
N LYS A 109 2.49 4.17 22.42
CA LYS A 109 1.44 5.08 21.94
C LYS A 109 1.69 5.51 20.51
N GLU A 110 2.92 5.86 20.17
CA GLU A 110 3.30 6.28 18.82
C GLU A 110 3.09 5.15 17.80
N GLU A 111 3.50 3.92 18.14
CA GLU A 111 3.32 2.74 17.29
C GLU A 111 1.84 2.44 17.05
N ILE A 112 1.03 2.35 18.12
CA ILE A 112 -0.41 2.07 18.00
C ILE A 112 -1.11 3.18 17.21
N SER A 113 -0.80 4.45 17.50
CA SER A 113 -1.44 5.60 16.84
C SER A 113 -1.11 5.66 15.35
N LYS A 114 0.14 5.36 14.98
CA LYS A 114 0.57 5.29 13.59
C LYS A 114 -0.21 4.21 12.82
N ASP A 115 -0.29 3.01 13.38
CA ASP A 115 -0.98 1.90 12.73
C ASP A 115 -2.49 2.14 12.64
N LYS A 116 -3.08 2.76 13.68
CA LYS A 116 -4.49 3.17 13.68
C LYS A 116 -4.78 4.22 12.61
N SER A 117 -3.92 5.24 12.49
CA SER A 117 -4.07 6.28 11.46
C SER A 117 -4.07 5.69 10.05
N VAL A 118 -3.17 4.75 9.77
CA VAL A 118 -3.11 4.10 8.44
C VAL A 118 -4.36 3.27 8.16
N LEU A 119 -4.88 2.58 9.17
CA LEU A 119 -6.11 1.82 9.05
C LEU A 119 -7.33 2.73 8.81
N ASP A 120 -7.43 3.84 9.54
CA ASP A 120 -8.50 4.82 9.40
C ASP A 120 -8.45 5.53 8.04
N ASP A 121 -7.26 5.89 7.58
CA ASP A 121 -7.05 6.46 6.25
C ASP A 121 -7.49 5.50 5.15
N PHE A 122 -7.25 4.20 5.32
CA PHE A 122 -7.72 3.18 4.39
C PHE A 122 -9.25 3.10 4.36
N TYR A 123 -9.91 3.07 5.52
CA TYR A 123 -11.37 3.05 5.57
C TYR A 123 -12.00 4.31 4.95
N SER A 124 -11.47 5.50 5.28
CA SER A 124 -11.92 6.75 4.66
C SER A 124 -11.68 6.76 3.15
N SER A 125 -10.55 6.20 2.70
CA SER A 125 -10.28 6.05 1.25
C SER A 125 -11.30 5.12 0.59
N MET A 126 -11.64 4.00 1.23
CA MET A 126 -12.62 3.04 0.70
C MET A 126 -14.01 3.64 0.55
N GLU A 127 -14.45 4.48 1.50
CA GLU A 127 -15.70 5.25 1.38
C GLU A 127 -15.66 6.15 0.14
N LYS A 128 -14.60 6.95 -0.01
CA LYS A 128 -14.41 7.83 -1.17
C LYS A 128 -14.31 7.07 -2.49
N VAL A 129 -13.70 5.89 -2.50
CA VAL A 129 -13.64 5.02 -3.68
C VAL A 129 -15.05 4.60 -4.11
N ASN A 130 -15.93 4.26 -3.16
CA ASN A 130 -17.32 3.91 -3.46
C ASN A 130 -18.09 5.12 -4.02
N ASP A 131 -17.88 6.32 -3.44
CA ASP A 131 -18.52 7.54 -3.94
C ASP A 131 -18.07 7.87 -5.38
N LEU A 132 -16.76 7.84 -5.65
CA LEU A 132 -16.21 8.06 -6.99
C LEU A 132 -16.70 7.02 -8.00
N GLU A 133 -16.85 5.76 -7.57
CA GLU A 133 -17.41 4.70 -8.39
C GLU A 133 -18.88 4.98 -8.75
N ASN A 134 -19.69 5.41 -7.78
CA ASN A 134 -21.09 5.78 -7.97
C ASN A 134 -21.24 7.01 -8.88
N GLU A 135 -20.30 7.96 -8.82
CA GLU A 135 -20.20 9.11 -9.71
C GLU A 135 -19.67 8.76 -11.11
N GLY A 136 -19.28 7.50 -11.36
CA GLY A 136 -18.73 7.04 -12.64
C GLY A 136 -17.29 7.48 -12.93
N LYS A 137 -16.60 8.05 -11.93
CA LYS A 137 -15.18 8.46 -11.94
C LYS A 137 -14.27 7.26 -11.65
N ILE A 138 -14.39 6.22 -12.47
CA ILE A 138 -13.75 4.91 -12.23
C ILE A 138 -12.21 5.01 -12.15
N SER A 139 -11.58 5.84 -12.99
CA SER A 139 -10.11 6.00 -12.98
C SER A 139 -9.62 6.62 -11.67
N GLU A 140 -10.31 7.65 -11.18
CA GLU A 140 -9.97 8.29 -9.90
C GLU A 140 -10.16 7.34 -8.72
N ALA A 141 -11.26 6.57 -8.73
CA ALA A 141 -11.52 5.53 -7.73
C ALA A 141 -10.41 4.47 -7.71
N ARG A 142 -9.98 4.02 -8.89
CA ARG A 142 -8.93 3.01 -9.08
C ARG A 142 -7.57 3.50 -8.58
N ASP A 143 -7.17 4.71 -8.94
CA ASP A 143 -5.89 5.29 -8.53
C ASP A 143 -5.85 5.56 -7.01
N LEU A 144 -6.95 6.06 -6.44
CA LEU A 144 -7.09 6.23 -4.99
C LEU A 144 -6.96 4.89 -4.26
N LEU A 145 -7.69 3.86 -4.69
CA LEU A 145 -7.64 2.53 -4.08
C LEU A 145 -6.24 1.92 -4.16
N ASN A 146 -5.58 2.02 -5.31
CA ASN A 146 -4.21 1.52 -5.50
C ASN A 146 -3.21 2.22 -4.56
N LYS A 147 -3.34 3.54 -4.37
CA LYS A 147 -2.51 4.28 -3.41
C LYS A 147 -2.76 3.83 -1.97
N SER A 148 -4.03 3.69 -1.58
CA SER A 148 -4.39 3.28 -0.21
C SER A 148 -3.98 1.84 0.10
N LEU A 149 -4.04 0.93 -0.88
CA LEU A 149 -3.53 -0.44 -0.76
C LEU A 149 -2.01 -0.49 -0.54
N LYS A 150 -1.24 0.34 -1.25
CA LYS A 150 0.20 0.45 -1.02
C LYS A 150 0.51 0.94 0.39
N ASN A 151 -0.22 1.94 0.86
CA ASN A 151 -0.02 2.51 2.19
C ASN A 151 -0.35 1.51 3.31
N ILE A 152 -1.47 0.78 3.22
CA ILE A 152 -1.85 -0.18 4.27
C ILE A 152 -0.97 -1.46 4.26
N SER A 153 -0.30 -1.76 3.14
CA SER A 153 0.46 -3.01 2.95
C SER A 153 1.55 -3.26 3.99
N TYR A 154 2.15 -2.23 4.59
CA TYR A 154 3.22 -2.42 5.57
C TYR A 154 2.73 -3.12 6.86
N LEU A 155 1.42 -3.06 7.16
CA LEU A 155 0.80 -3.74 8.30
C LEU A 155 0.74 -5.27 8.12
N GLY A 156 0.96 -5.76 6.89
CA GLY A 156 1.15 -7.18 6.59
C GLY A 156 -0.05 -8.06 6.97
N GLU A 157 0.21 -9.16 7.66
CA GLU A 157 -0.79 -10.20 8.00
C GLU A 157 -2.01 -9.67 8.77
N ASN A 158 -1.83 -8.61 9.57
CA ASN A 158 -2.89 -8.03 10.39
C ASN A 158 -4.06 -7.46 9.56
N VAL A 159 -3.80 -7.11 8.29
CA VAL A 159 -4.78 -6.48 7.39
C VAL A 159 -4.96 -7.27 6.10
N LYS A 160 -4.54 -8.55 6.06
CA LYS A 160 -4.54 -9.36 4.84
C LYS A 160 -5.91 -9.44 4.16
N GLU A 161 -6.98 -9.56 4.94
CA GLU A 161 -8.35 -9.66 4.43
C GLU A 161 -8.80 -8.34 3.78
N LEU A 162 -8.42 -7.21 4.37
CA LEU A 162 -8.67 -5.88 3.80
C LEU A 162 -7.92 -5.69 2.48
N ILE A 163 -6.66 -6.13 2.42
CA ILE A 163 -5.84 -6.09 1.21
C ILE A 163 -6.46 -6.98 0.12
N SER A 164 -6.88 -8.20 0.46
CA SER A 164 -7.54 -9.11 -0.49
C SER A 164 -8.85 -8.52 -1.01
N SER A 165 -9.68 -7.96 -0.13
CA SER A 165 -10.92 -7.28 -0.50
C SER A 165 -10.67 -6.08 -1.42
N GLY A 166 -9.72 -5.22 -1.05
CA GLY A 166 -9.35 -4.07 -1.87
C GLY A 166 -8.76 -4.46 -3.23
N ASN A 167 -7.92 -5.50 -3.31
CA ASN A 167 -7.40 -6.01 -4.59
C ASN A 167 -8.51 -6.57 -5.48
N SER A 168 -9.50 -7.27 -4.90
CA SER A 168 -10.66 -7.73 -5.66
C SER A 168 -11.47 -6.56 -6.21
N LYS A 169 -11.67 -5.50 -5.40
CA LYS A 169 -12.35 -4.29 -5.86
C LYS A 169 -11.56 -3.55 -6.93
N LEU A 170 -10.24 -3.48 -6.79
CA LEU A 170 -9.33 -2.88 -7.78
C LEU A 170 -9.47 -3.57 -9.14
N LYS A 171 -9.47 -4.91 -9.14
CA LYS A 171 -9.71 -5.70 -10.36
C LYS A 171 -11.07 -5.37 -11.01
N ASN A 172 -12.13 -5.24 -10.21
CA ASN A 172 -13.45 -4.87 -10.72
C ASN A 172 -13.46 -3.45 -11.32
N LEU A 173 -12.70 -2.51 -10.76
CA LEU A 173 -12.55 -1.15 -11.31
C LEU A 173 -11.76 -1.18 -12.63
N ASP A 174 -10.69 -1.97 -12.70
CA ASP A 174 -9.93 -2.19 -13.95
C ASP A 174 -10.85 -2.77 -15.05
N GLU A 175 -11.62 -3.81 -14.75
CA GLU A 175 -12.59 -4.40 -15.71
C GLU A 175 -13.68 -3.40 -16.16
N LYS A 176 -14.07 -2.46 -15.30
CA LYS A 176 -15.02 -1.39 -15.65
C LYS A 176 -14.38 -0.34 -16.56
N LEU A 177 -13.10 -0.05 -16.41
CA LEU A 177 -12.36 0.83 -17.32
C LEU A 177 -12.25 0.17 -18.69
N ASP A 178 -11.83 -1.09 -18.74
CA ASP A 178 -11.73 -1.86 -19.98
C ASP A 178 -13.08 -1.91 -20.71
N LYS A 179 -14.19 -2.16 -20.00
CA LYS A 179 -15.54 -2.12 -20.58
C LYS A 179 -15.99 -0.73 -21.03
N LYS A 180 -15.55 0.34 -20.35
CA LYS A 180 -15.90 1.72 -20.75
C LYS A 180 -15.11 2.15 -21.98
N GLU A 181 -13.90 1.64 -22.18
CA GLU A 181 -13.17 1.74 -23.45
C GLU A 181 -13.91 0.97 -24.54
N ILE A 182 -14.33 -0.28 -24.29
CA ILE A 182 -15.11 -1.08 -25.24
C ILE A 182 -16.47 -0.44 -25.58
N VAL A 183 -17.20 0.15 -24.61
CA VAL A 183 -18.50 0.82 -24.88
C VAL A 183 -18.30 2.20 -25.53
N LYS A 184 -17.19 2.90 -25.29
CA LYS A 184 -16.85 4.08 -26.09
C LYS A 184 -16.51 3.70 -27.53
N GLU A 185 -15.82 2.57 -27.73
CA GLU A 185 -15.63 2.00 -29.07
C GLU A 185 -16.97 1.57 -29.68
N ASP A 186 -17.86 0.89 -28.95
CA ASP A 186 -19.13 0.38 -29.50
C ASP A 186 -20.19 1.48 -29.71
N ASN A 187 -20.28 2.50 -28.85
CA ASN A 187 -21.11 3.69 -29.12
C ASN A 187 -20.51 4.59 -30.22
N SER A 188 -19.19 4.47 -30.49
CA SER A 188 -18.61 5.04 -31.72
C SER A 188 -18.83 4.15 -32.95
N LYS A 189 -19.25 2.88 -32.77
CA LYS A 189 -19.63 1.93 -33.82
C LYS A 189 -21.13 1.91 -34.12
N GLU A 190 -22.03 2.31 -33.20
CA GLU A 190 -23.46 2.47 -33.54
C GLU A 190 -23.74 3.69 -34.43
N GLU A 191 -22.79 4.62 -34.59
CA GLU A 191 -22.77 5.58 -35.71
C GLU A 191 -21.84 5.17 -36.87
N LYS A 192 -21.16 4.01 -36.79
CA LYS A 192 -20.15 3.58 -37.79
C LYS A 192 -20.07 2.07 -38.02
N THR A 193 -21.21 1.39 -38.13
CA THR A 193 -21.24 0.01 -38.65
C THR A 193 -20.75 -0.10 -40.12
N ASP A 194 -20.33 0.99 -40.75
CA ASP A 194 -19.67 1.01 -42.08
C ASP A 194 -18.13 1.23 -42.06
N SER A 195 -17.44 1.51 -40.93
CA SER A 195 -16.02 1.97 -40.97
C SER A 195 -14.92 1.04 -40.44
N SER A 196 -15.24 -0.10 -39.82
CA SER A 196 -14.24 -0.97 -39.19
C SER A 196 -13.34 -1.72 -40.19
N GLU A 197 -13.88 -2.18 -41.33
CA GLU A 197 -13.06 -2.80 -42.38
C GLU A 197 -12.08 -1.80 -43.03
N ASN A 198 -12.47 -0.53 -43.13
CA ASN A 198 -11.68 0.52 -43.78
C ASN A 198 -10.45 0.94 -42.93
N ASN A 199 -10.55 0.95 -41.60
CA ASN A 199 -9.44 1.38 -40.73
C ASN A 199 -8.25 0.41 -40.74
N LYS A 200 -8.49 -0.89 -40.81
CA LYS A 200 -7.42 -1.89 -40.89
C LYS A 200 -6.64 -1.78 -42.19
N GLU A 201 -7.32 -1.49 -43.30
CA GLU A 201 -6.68 -1.24 -44.59
C GLU A 201 -5.85 0.06 -44.55
N LEU A 202 -6.38 1.12 -43.94
CA LEU A 202 -5.66 2.38 -43.75
C LEU A 202 -4.45 2.27 -42.81
N ALA A 203 -4.55 1.48 -41.74
CA ALA A 203 -3.43 1.20 -40.84
C ALA A 203 -2.31 0.43 -41.55
N ASN A 204 -2.67 -0.60 -42.33
CA ASN A 204 -1.72 -1.31 -43.19
C ASN A 204 -1.07 -0.37 -44.21
N LYS A 205 -1.86 0.52 -44.82
CA LYS A 205 -1.34 1.54 -45.73
C LYS A 205 -0.36 2.47 -45.02
N ALA A 206 -0.63 2.88 -43.77
CA ALA A 206 0.30 3.71 -43.00
C ALA A 206 1.64 3.00 -42.74
N LEU A 207 1.61 1.70 -42.42
CA LEU A 207 2.82 0.89 -42.28
C LEU A 207 3.61 0.81 -43.58
N GLU A 208 2.94 0.59 -44.71
CA GLU A 208 3.57 0.57 -46.04
C GLU A 208 4.11 1.95 -46.46
N THR A 209 3.41 3.03 -46.13
CA THR A 209 3.90 4.40 -46.34
C THR A 209 5.21 4.62 -45.60
N VAL A 210 5.31 4.22 -44.32
CA VAL A 210 6.57 4.34 -43.57
C VAL A 210 7.67 3.45 -44.16
N LYS A 211 7.36 2.22 -44.57
CA LYS A 211 8.33 1.32 -45.24
C LYS A 211 8.89 1.93 -46.52
N SER A 212 8.07 2.65 -47.28
CA SER A 212 8.46 3.25 -48.58
C SER A 212 9.61 4.26 -48.48
N PHE A 213 9.80 4.88 -47.30
CA PHE A 213 10.93 5.79 -47.04
C PHE A 213 12.29 5.09 -46.86
N GLY A 214 12.34 3.76 -46.97
CA GLY A 214 13.60 3.00 -46.88
C GLY A 214 14.25 3.07 -45.49
N VAL A 215 13.46 3.34 -44.46
CA VAL A 215 13.95 3.65 -43.10
C VAL A 215 14.34 2.43 -42.28
N VAL A 216 14.27 1.20 -42.81
CA VAL A 216 14.50 -0.04 -42.06
C VAL A 216 15.83 -0.71 -42.44
N LYS A 217 16.71 -0.94 -41.47
CA LYS A 217 17.93 -1.76 -41.62
C LYS A 217 17.65 -3.24 -41.34
N LYS A 218 18.59 -4.13 -41.69
CA LYS A 218 18.45 -5.61 -41.58
C LYS A 218 18.05 -6.11 -40.17
N ASP A 219 18.43 -5.36 -39.13
CA ASP A 219 18.22 -5.65 -37.71
C ASP A 219 17.07 -4.83 -37.08
N GLN A 220 16.32 -4.10 -37.89
CA GLN A 220 15.24 -3.22 -37.48
C GLN A 220 13.91 -3.69 -38.03
N TYR A 221 12.83 -3.34 -37.35
CA TYR A 221 11.47 -3.58 -37.84
C TYR A 221 10.54 -2.45 -37.45
N LEU A 222 9.41 -2.39 -38.15
CA LEU A 222 8.33 -1.45 -37.93
C LEU A 222 7.11 -2.22 -37.42
N GLU A 223 6.40 -1.62 -36.49
CA GLU A 223 5.21 -2.19 -35.89
C GLU A 223 4.15 -1.10 -35.73
N LEU A 224 2.94 -1.38 -36.19
CA LEU A 224 1.79 -0.52 -35.92
C LEU A 224 1.47 -0.59 -34.43
N LYS A 225 1.24 0.57 -33.81
CA LYS A 225 0.81 0.61 -32.41
C LYS A 225 -0.58 -0.02 -32.22
N SER A 226 -1.49 0.27 -33.14
CA SER A 226 -2.80 -0.37 -33.30
C SER A 226 -3.37 -0.03 -34.68
N ASP A 227 -4.54 -0.57 -35.02
CA ASP A 227 -5.34 -0.18 -36.19
C ASP A 227 -6.28 1.02 -35.92
N GLU A 228 -6.13 1.69 -34.78
CA GLU A 228 -6.90 2.86 -34.39
C GLU A 228 -6.31 4.16 -34.94
N VAL A 229 -7.17 5.18 -35.05
CA VAL A 229 -6.80 6.54 -35.43
C VAL A 229 -6.55 7.38 -34.18
N TYR A 230 -5.34 7.92 -34.07
CA TYR A 230 -4.87 8.77 -32.98
C TYR A 230 -4.90 10.26 -33.34
N ASP A 231 -5.13 11.12 -32.35
CA ASP A 231 -4.79 12.55 -32.45
C ASP A 231 -3.26 12.69 -32.44
N LEU A 232 -2.71 13.35 -33.46
CA LEU A 232 -1.26 13.50 -33.66
C LEU A 232 -0.68 14.75 -32.96
N GLY A 233 -1.51 15.55 -32.28
CA GLY A 233 -1.10 16.70 -31.47
C GLY A 233 -0.91 18.03 -32.23
N ASP A 234 -1.16 18.03 -33.54
CA ASP A 234 -1.11 19.22 -34.41
C ASP A 234 -2.48 19.55 -35.04
N GLY A 235 -3.55 18.98 -34.48
CA GLY A 235 -4.91 19.08 -35.00
C GLY A 235 -5.23 18.07 -36.10
N SER A 236 -4.28 17.20 -36.47
CA SER A 236 -4.50 16.09 -37.38
C SER A 236 -4.72 14.75 -36.67
N TYR A 237 -5.25 13.79 -37.44
CA TYR A 237 -5.56 12.45 -36.97
C TYR A 237 -4.89 11.41 -37.87
N GLY A 238 -4.36 10.34 -37.29
CA GLY A 238 -3.58 9.40 -38.07
C GLY A 238 -3.15 8.14 -37.32
N PHE A 239 -2.18 7.43 -37.89
CA PHE A 239 -1.68 6.16 -37.36
C PHE A 239 -0.28 6.32 -36.77
N ILE A 240 0.02 5.47 -35.80
CA ILE A 240 1.32 5.45 -35.13
C ILE A 240 2.07 4.18 -35.52
N VAL A 241 3.25 4.34 -36.11
CA VAL A 241 4.17 3.23 -36.44
C VAL A 241 5.43 3.38 -35.59
N ASN A 242 5.71 2.41 -34.75
CA ASN A 242 6.93 2.37 -33.94
C ASN A 242 8.04 1.63 -34.68
N LYS A 243 9.27 2.07 -34.44
CA LYS A 243 10.47 1.43 -34.96
C LYS A 243 11.33 0.88 -33.85
N TYR A 244 11.77 -0.36 -34.02
CA TYR A 244 12.56 -1.10 -33.03
C TYR A 244 13.80 -1.72 -33.67
N TYR A 245 14.76 -2.12 -32.83
CA TYR A 245 15.82 -3.08 -33.19
C TYR A 245 15.91 -4.19 -32.14
N TYR A 246 16.37 -5.37 -32.55
CA TYR A 246 16.70 -6.47 -31.63
C TYR A 246 18.19 -6.43 -31.26
N PRO A 247 18.56 -6.07 -30.02
CA PRO A 247 19.95 -6.09 -29.60
C PRO A 247 20.45 -7.54 -29.48
N GLU A 248 21.65 -7.82 -30.00
CA GLU A 248 22.25 -9.15 -29.87
C GLU A 248 22.39 -9.55 -28.39
N GLY A 249 21.86 -10.73 -28.04
CA GLY A 249 21.90 -11.25 -26.67
C GLY A 249 20.85 -10.66 -25.70
N LYS A 250 19.88 -9.87 -26.17
CA LYS A 250 18.76 -9.39 -25.34
C LYS A 250 17.41 -10.00 -25.76
N PRO A 251 16.52 -10.31 -24.79
CA PRO A 251 15.22 -10.92 -25.08
C PRO A 251 14.18 -9.91 -25.59
N GLU A 252 14.38 -8.61 -25.36
CA GLU A 252 13.39 -7.57 -25.66
C GLU A 252 13.89 -6.61 -26.76
N PRO A 253 12.99 -6.19 -27.67
CA PRO A 253 13.32 -5.19 -28.68
C PRO A 253 13.52 -3.81 -28.03
N ALA A 254 14.49 -3.06 -28.55
CA ALA A 254 14.75 -1.70 -28.11
C ALA A 254 14.10 -0.69 -29.06
N PHE A 255 13.31 0.23 -28.50
CA PHE A 255 12.64 1.30 -29.22
C PHE A 255 13.64 2.30 -29.81
N ILE A 256 13.43 2.73 -31.05
CA ILE A 256 14.26 3.71 -31.77
C ILE A 256 13.56 5.05 -31.90
N CYS A 257 12.38 5.04 -32.51
CA CYS A 257 11.59 6.23 -32.81
C CYS A 257 10.15 5.85 -33.16
N GLN A 258 9.30 6.86 -33.25
CA GLN A 258 7.90 6.74 -33.64
C GLN A 258 7.66 7.53 -34.92
N TYR A 259 6.80 7.03 -35.80
CA TYR A 259 6.32 7.72 -36.98
C TYR A 259 4.84 8.03 -36.81
N LEU A 260 4.47 9.30 -36.98
CA LEU A 260 3.10 9.78 -37.03
C LEU A 260 2.69 9.91 -38.50
N VAL A 261 1.67 9.16 -38.91
CA VAL A 261 1.20 9.11 -40.30
C VAL A 261 -0.18 9.72 -40.37
N ASP A 262 -0.29 10.92 -40.93
CA ASP A 262 -1.57 11.60 -41.12
C ASP A 262 -2.47 10.81 -42.09
N LYS A 263 -3.73 10.53 -41.70
CA LYS A 263 -4.61 9.65 -42.48
C LYS A 263 -5.14 10.29 -43.78
N GLU A 264 -5.13 11.62 -43.88
CA GLU A 264 -5.73 12.35 -45.00
C GLU A 264 -4.68 12.72 -46.04
N SER A 265 -3.55 13.27 -45.59
CA SER A 265 -2.43 13.73 -46.39
C SER A 265 -1.33 12.69 -46.59
N TRP A 266 -1.31 11.62 -45.77
CA TRP A 266 -0.26 10.59 -45.76
C TRP A 266 1.15 11.12 -45.48
N LYS A 267 1.24 12.33 -44.91
CA LYS A 267 2.49 12.91 -44.43
C LYS A 267 3.00 12.12 -43.23
N VAL A 268 4.32 11.89 -43.21
CA VAL A 268 4.98 11.15 -42.14
C VAL A 268 5.89 12.06 -41.33
N LYS A 269 5.73 12.05 -40.01
CA LYS A 269 6.62 12.75 -39.08
C LYS A 269 7.35 11.75 -38.19
N GLU A 270 8.67 11.77 -38.21
CA GLU A 270 9.51 11.01 -37.28
C GLU A 270 9.64 11.77 -35.96
N VAL A 271 9.37 11.08 -34.86
CA VAL A 271 9.52 11.56 -33.49
C VAL A 271 10.60 10.72 -32.82
N LYS A 272 11.72 11.36 -32.48
CA LYS A 272 12.84 10.74 -31.77
C LYS A 272 13.34 11.67 -30.67
N GLU A 273 13.32 11.19 -29.43
CA GLU A 273 13.80 11.96 -28.27
C GLU A 273 13.16 13.37 -28.15
N GLY A 274 11.88 13.50 -28.55
CA GLY A 274 11.15 14.76 -28.53
C GLY A 274 11.40 15.68 -29.74
N ILE A 275 12.30 15.31 -30.66
CA ILE A 275 12.54 16.03 -31.91
C ILE A 275 11.59 15.49 -32.98
N ILE A 276 10.85 16.38 -33.65
CA ILE A 276 9.92 16.05 -34.74
C ILE A 276 10.54 16.45 -36.09
N LYS A 277 10.59 15.52 -37.03
CA LYS A 277 11.09 15.72 -38.39
C LYS A 277 10.09 15.21 -39.43
N GLU A 278 9.63 16.08 -40.33
CA GLU A 278 8.80 15.67 -41.48
C GLU A 278 9.65 14.92 -42.50
N LEU A 279 9.15 13.76 -42.95
CA LEU A 279 9.73 12.96 -44.02
C LEU A 279 8.93 13.27 -45.29
N ASN A 280 9.54 14.00 -46.22
CA ASN A 280 8.98 14.29 -47.55
C ASN A 280 9.33 13.18 -48.53
#